data_AF-A0A429X803-F1
#
_entry.id   AF-A0A429X803-F1
#
_cell.length_a   1.000
_cell.length_b   1.000
_cell.length_c   1.000
_cell.angle_alpha   90.00
_cell.angle_beta   90.00
_cell.angle_gamma   90.00
#
_symmetry.space_group_name_H-M   'P 1'
#
loop_
_entity.id
_entity.type
_entity.pdbx_description
1 polymer ?
#
loop_
_entity_poly.entity_id
_entity_poly.type
_entity_poly.pdbx_seq_one_letter_code
_entity_poly.pdbx_strand_id
1 'polypeptide(L)'
;MDGKVEYKKDIPSLLELTHTNVKIFGPKGSFIGSQHLADWLERARLHLEKLTRFAKEHHIVLEQDGTWYEENGDVRGQATVYTFMKNRRKSSLDCAV
;
A
#
# COMPACT_ATOMS: atom_id res chain seq x y z
N MET A 1 29.15 -8.28 -0.20
CA MET A 1 28.25 -8.81 -1.24
C MET A 1 27.01 -7.94 -1.18
N ASP A 2 27.00 -6.88 -1.98
CA ASP A 2 25.93 -5.88 -1.99
C ASP A 2 24.75 -6.46 -2.77
N GLY A 3 23.96 -7.28 -2.08
CA GLY A 3 22.70 -7.79 -2.59
C GLY A 3 21.74 -6.62 -2.72
N LYS A 4 21.70 -6.00 -3.91
CA LYS A 4 20.61 -5.12 -4.29
C LYS A 4 19.32 -5.93 -4.20
N VAL A 5 18.54 -5.71 -3.14
CA VAL A 5 17.19 -6.26 -3.01
C VAL A 5 16.36 -5.59 -4.11
N GLU A 6 16.13 -6.31 -5.21
CA GLU A 6 15.23 -5.86 -6.26
C GLU A 6 13.79 -5.96 -5.73
N TYR A 7 13.24 -4.82 -5.29
CA TYR A 7 11.85 -4.75 -4.90
C TYR A 7 10.95 -4.89 -6.12
N LYS A 8 10.50 -6.12 -6.39
CA LYS A 8 9.49 -6.38 -7.42
C LYS A 8 8.11 -5.97 -6.90
N LYS A 9 7.57 -4.89 -7.48
CA LYS A 9 6.18 -4.47 -7.28
C LYS A 9 5.27 -5.33 -8.14
N ASP A 10 4.54 -6.26 -7.54
CA ASP A 10 3.47 -6.99 -8.22
C ASP A 10 2.18 -6.17 -8.21
N ILE A 11 2.13 -5.16 -9.08
CA ILE A 11 0.97 -4.27 -9.22
C ILE A 11 -0.28 -5.05 -9.67
N PRO A 12 -0.23 -5.95 -10.66
CA PRO A 12 -1.40 -6.72 -11.08
C PRO A 12 -2.04 -7.50 -9.93
N SER A 13 -1.28 -8.29 -9.17
CA SER A 13 -1.85 -9.04 -8.04
C SER A 13 -2.36 -8.13 -6.92
N LEU A 14 -1.73 -6.97 -6.70
CA LEU A 14 -2.24 -5.99 -5.74
C LEU A 14 -3.61 -5.44 -6.17
N LEU A 15 -3.78 -5.13 -7.47
CA LEU A 15 -5.05 -4.63 -8.00
C LEU A 15 -6.16 -5.70 -7.92
N GLU A 16 -5.84 -6.97 -8.18
CA GLU A 16 -6.80 -8.09 -8.04
C GLU A 16 -7.31 -8.26 -6.60
N LEU A 17 -6.45 -8.04 -5.61
CA LEU A 17 -6.83 -8.12 -4.19
C LEU A 17 -7.54 -6.86 -3.67
N THR A 18 -7.47 -5.77 -4.41
CA THR A 18 -7.97 -4.46 -3.97
C THR A 18 -9.38 -4.21 -4.49
N HIS A 19 -10.30 -3.85 -3.59
CA HIS A 19 -11.65 -3.48 -3.98
C HIS A 19 -11.62 -2.29 -4.97
N THR A 20 -12.40 -2.36 -6.06
CA THR A 20 -12.41 -1.33 -7.12
C THR A 20 -12.61 0.08 -6.58
N ASN A 21 -13.52 0.24 -5.61
CA ASN A 21 -13.80 1.51 -4.91
C ASN A 21 -13.00 1.70 -3.59
N VAL A 22 -11.77 1.17 -3.50
CA VAL A 22 -10.92 1.42 -2.32
C VAL A 22 -10.76 2.92 -2.09
N LYS A 23 -10.82 3.34 -0.81
CA LYS A 23 -10.55 4.71 -0.40
C LYS A 23 -9.16 4.78 0.19
N ILE A 24 -8.31 5.63 -0.36
CA ILE A 24 -6.92 5.78 0.04
C ILE A 24 -6.72 7.20 0.56
N PHE A 25 -6.04 7.33 1.70
CA PHE A 25 -5.78 8.59 2.38
C PHE A 25 -4.28 8.77 2.53
N GLY A 26 -3.78 9.98 2.25
CA GLY A 26 -2.38 10.33 2.46
C GLY A 26 -2.20 11.83 2.71
N PRO A 27 -0.96 12.27 2.93
CA PRO A 27 -0.66 13.67 3.26
C PRO A 27 -1.13 14.69 2.22
N LYS A 28 -1.26 14.28 0.96
CA LYS A 28 -1.73 15.11 -0.16
C LYS A 28 -3.24 15.02 -0.42
N GLY A 29 -4.01 14.42 0.50
CA GLY A 29 -5.45 14.24 0.38
C GLY A 29 -5.86 12.79 0.19
N SER A 30 -7.08 12.58 -0.30
CA SER A 30 -7.69 11.25 -0.46
C SER A 30 -8.18 11.02 -1.88
N PHE A 31 -8.16 9.76 -2.32
CA PHE A 31 -8.70 9.35 -3.61
C PHE A 31 -9.49 8.03 -3.49
N ILE A 32 -10.36 7.78 -4.46
CA ILE A 32 -11.19 6.57 -4.54
C ILE A 32 -10.90 5.89 -5.86
N GLY A 33 -10.61 4.59 -5.83
CA GLY A 33 -10.35 3.82 -7.05
C GLY A 33 -9.04 3.03 -6.97
N SER A 34 -9.12 1.71 -7.16
CA SER A 34 -7.94 0.84 -7.19
C SER A 34 -6.98 1.21 -8.33
N GLN A 35 -7.49 1.73 -9.45
CA GLN A 35 -6.70 2.16 -10.60
C GLN A 35 -5.66 3.23 -10.25
N HIS A 36 -5.91 4.05 -9.23
CA HIS A 36 -4.99 5.11 -8.80
C HIS A 36 -3.83 4.59 -7.94
N LEU A 37 -3.88 3.32 -7.50
CA LEU A 37 -2.87 2.74 -6.63
C LEU A 37 -1.55 2.49 -7.37
N ALA A 38 -1.61 2.08 -8.64
CA ALA A 38 -0.44 1.89 -9.49
C ALA A 38 0.32 3.21 -9.67
N ASP A 39 -0.37 4.25 -10.17
CA ASP A 39 0.18 5.59 -10.35
C ASP A 39 0.75 6.18 -9.06
N TRP A 40 0.09 5.90 -7.93
CA TRP A 40 0.59 6.33 -6.63
C TRP A 40 1.88 5.61 -6.23
N LEU A 41 1.95 4.28 -6.40
CA LEU A 41 3.14 3.47 -6.08
C LEU A 41 4.33 3.80 -6.97
N GLU A 42 4.10 4.16 -8.23
CA GLU A 42 5.14 4.63 -9.14
C GLU A 42 5.68 5.99 -8.70
N ARG A 43 4.81 6.99 -8.53
CA ARG A 43 5.23 8.35 -8.12
C ARG A 43 5.85 8.40 -6.74
N ALA A 44 5.41 7.56 -5.81
CA ALA A 44 5.93 7.55 -4.45
C ALA A 44 7.39 7.10 -4.39
N ARG A 45 7.87 6.32 -5.37
CA ARG A 45 9.20 5.69 -5.38
C ARG A 45 9.59 5.17 -3.99
N LEU A 46 8.66 4.39 -3.45
CA LEU A 46 8.69 3.90 -2.07
C LEU A 46 8.91 2.39 -2.07
N HIS A 47 9.77 1.94 -1.17
CA HIS A 47 9.85 0.56 -0.72
C HIS A 47 9.35 0.49 0.73
N LEU A 48 8.50 -0.49 1.01
CA LEU A 48 8.00 -0.74 2.35
C LEU A 48 8.36 -2.17 2.75
N GLU A 49 9.20 -2.31 3.77
CA GLU A 49 9.47 -3.59 4.40
C GLU A 49 8.60 -3.75 5.64
N LYS A 50 7.80 -4.81 5.72
CA LYS A 50 6.92 -5.04 6.87
C LYS A 50 7.73 -5.52 8.07
N LEU A 51 7.66 -4.76 9.17
CA LEU A 51 8.25 -5.12 10.45
C LEU A 51 7.23 -5.91 11.30
N THR A 52 6.07 -5.31 11.55
CA THR A 52 5.05 -5.86 12.45
C THR A 52 3.65 -5.77 11.84
N ARG A 53 2.77 -6.68 12.23
CA ARG A 53 1.33 -6.63 11.88
C ARG A 53 0.47 -6.74 13.13
N PHE A 54 -0.41 -5.77 13.30
CA PHE A 54 -1.48 -5.79 14.29
C PHE A 54 -2.82 -5.98 13.58
N ALA A 55 -3.70 -6.81 14.13
CA ALA A 55 -5.02 -7.04 13.55
C ALA A 55 -6.08 -7.19 14.64
N LYS A 56 -7.23 -6.53 14.45
CA LYS A 56 -8.42 -6.70 15.28
C LYS A 56 -9.67 -6.56 14.41
N GLU A 57 -10.51 -7.59 14.40
CA GLU A 57 -11.73 -7.67 13.59
C GLU A 57 -11.47 -7.36 12.11
N HIS A 58 -11.88 -6.16 11.67
CA HIS A 58 -11.82 -5.67 10.31
C HIS A 58 -10.73 -4.63 10.10
N HIS A 59 -9.86 -4.44 11.09
CA HIS A 59 -8.81 -3.45 11.10
C HIS A 59 -7.45 -4.13 11.12
N ILE A 60 -6.55 -3.68 10.26
CA ILE A 60 -5.17 -4.13 10.17
C ILE A 60 -4.28 -2.89 10.24
N VAL A 61 -3.25 -2.93 11.07
CA VAL A 61 -2.15 -1.95 11.06
C VAL A 61 -0.87 -2.69 10.72
N LEU A 62 -0.15 -2.19 9.72
CA LEU A 62 1.19 -2.65 9.40
C LEU A 62 2.18 -1.60 9.88
N GLU A 63 3.13 -2.00 10.72
CA GLU A 63 4.35 -1.25 10.98
C GLU A 63 5.37 -1.64 9.91
N GLN A 64 5.96 -0.64 9.24
CA GLN A 64 6.81 -0.87 8.10
C GLN A 64 8.01 0.07 8.13
N ASP A 65 9.18 -0.42 7.71
CA ASP A 65 10.31 0.45 7.39
C ASP A 65 10.13 0.97 5.96
N GLY A 66 9.96 2.29 5.84
CA GLY A 66 9.75 2.96 4.57
C GLY A 66 11.01 3.63 4.07
N THR A 67 11.42 3.29 2.86
CA THR A 67 12.51 3.96 2.15
C THR A 67 12.00 4.64 0.88
N TRP A 68 12.24 5.95 0.75
CA TRP A 68 11.92 6.72 -0.44
C TRP A 68 13.18 6.95 -1.27
N TYR A 69 13.05 6.86 -2.59
CA TYR A 69 14.16 7.00 -3.52
C TYR A 69 13.99 8.21 -4.44
N GLU A 70 15.13 8.80 -4.81
CA GLU A 70 15.24 9.75 -5.92
C GLU A 70 15.10 9.04 -7.28
N GLU A 71 15.09 9.80 -8.38
CA GLU A 71 15.00 9.23 -9.74
C GLU A 71 16.18 8.32 -10.08
N ASN A 72 17.36 8.68 -9.59
CA ASN A 72 18.62 7.97 -9.82
C ASN A 72 18.78 6.73 -8.91
N GLY A 73 17.81 6.48 -8.02
CA GLY A 73 17.83 5.35 -7.09
C GLY A 73 18.55 5.63 -5.76
N ASP A 74 19.04 6.85 -5.52
CA ASP A 74 19.58 7.24 -4.22
C ASP A 74 18.48 7.33 -3.16
N VAL A 75 18.82 7.07 -1.90
CA VAL A 75 17.88 7.19 -0.78
C VAL A 75 17.61 8.66 -0.48
N ARG A 76 16.37 9.10 -0.70
CA ARG A 76 15.89 10.44 -0.31
C ARG A 76 15.59 10.54 1.18
N GLY A 77 15.10 9.45 1.77
CA GLY A 77 14.73 9.44 3.18
C GLY A 77 14.21 8.09 3.64
N GLN A 78 14.21 7.91 4.96
CA GLN A 78 13.74 6.69 5.62
C GLN A 78 12.93 7.05 6.87
N ALA A 79 11.88 6.26 7.13
CA ALA A 79 11.07 6.40 8.33
C ALA A 79 10.25 5.14 8.59
N THR A 80 10.03 4.83 9.86
CA THR A 80 8.97 3.89 10.25
C THR A 80 7.61 4.50 9.94
N VAL A 81 6.81 3.78 9.15
CA VAL A 81 5.44 4.17 8.81
C VAL A 81 4.43 3.14 9.28
N TYR A 82 3.21 3.62 9.55
CA TYR A 82 2.10 2.77 9.93
C TYR A 82 0.99 2.86 8.88
N THR A 83 0.71 1.74 8.20
CA THR A 83 -0.38 1.66 7.23
C THR A 83 -1.60 1.04 7.90
N PHE A 84 -2.68 1.81 8.00
CA PHE A 84 -3.96 1.32 8.47
C PHE A 84 -4.84 0.88 7.29
N MET A 85 -5.39 -0.33 7.39
CA MET A 85 -6.33 -0.87 6.43
C MET A 85 -7.60 -1.33 7.14
N LYS A 86 -8.74 -1.06 6.52
CA LYS A 86 -10.04 -1.57 6.96
C LYS A 86 -10.63 -2.48 5.90
N ASN A 87 -10.81 -3.75 6.23
CA ASN A 87 -11.53 -4.69 5.39
C ASN A 87 -13.03 -4.55 5.65
N ARG A 88 -13.82 -4.20 4.63
CA ARG A 88 -15.28 -4.25 4.72
C ARG A 88 -15.72 -5.63 4.24
N ARG A 89 -16.40 -6.41 5.08
CA ARG A 89 -17.13 -7.58 4.56
C ARG A 89 -18.11 -7.07 3.50
N LYS A 90 -18.20 -7.75 2.36
CA LYS A 90 -19.41 -7.63 1.52
C LYS A 90 -20.59 -7.98 2.41
N SER A 91 -21.58 -7.09 2.49
CA SER A 91 -22.83 -7.45 3.15
C SER A 91 -23.51 -8.54 2.30
N SER A 92 -24.21 -9.49 2.90
CA SER A 92 -24.96 -10.50 2.16
C SER A 92 -26.07 -9.90 1.25
N LEU A 93 -26.31 -8.59 1.34
CA LEU A 93 -27.25 -7.84 0.51
C LEU A 93 -26.62 -7.35 -0.82
N ASP A 94 -25.28 -7.33 -0.94
CA ASP A 94 -24.60 -6.89 -2.17
C ASP A 94 -24.50 -7.99 -3.25
N CYS A 95 -24.92 -9.23 -2.93
CA CYS A 95 -24.98 -10.36 -3.86
C CYS A 95 -26.39 -10.58 -4.45
N ALA A 96 -27.35 -9.71 -4.13
CA ALA A 96 -28.71 -9.76 -4.65
C ALA A 96 -28.98 -8.58 -5.58
N VAL A 97 -28.27 -8.52 -6.71
CA VAL A 97 -28.67 -7.77 -7.91
C VAL A 97 -28.34 -8.60 -9.13
#